data_AF-A0A7X7FD12-F1
#
_entry.id   AF-A0A7X7FD12-F1
#
_cell.length_a   1.000
_cell.length_b   1.000
_cell.length_c   1.000
_cell.angle_alpha   90.00
_cell.angle_beta   90.00
_cell.angle_gamma   90.00
#
_symmetry.space_group_name_H-M   'P 1'
#
loop_
_entity.id
_entity.type
_entity.pdbx_description
1 polymer ?
#
loop_
_entity_poly.entity_id
_entity_poly.type
_entity_poly.pdbx_seq_one_letter_code
_entity_poly.pdbx_strand_id
1 'polypeptide(L)'
;MNNPMKLWYTEPAPMGNEDFAIFEWGKDRPDDGWEKWSLPIGNGNIGVCVFGRTETERLQFAEKSLSTSYHVGGQNNFAEVYLDFHHAEVDGYERSLSLDDAVARVRYAHQGVEYVRECFASYPANVFAMRISASKPGSVSFDFRPTIPYIGERDGKLRKTGLVFATGNEVV
;
A
#
# COMPACT_ATOMS: atom_id res chain seq x y z
N MET A 1 -25.86 21.59 4.47
CA MET A 1 -25.24 20.66 3.52
C MET A 1 -23.95 20.18 4.16
N ASN A 2 -23.82 18.89 4.47
CA ASN A 2 -22.61 18.36 5.10
C ASN A 2 -21.57 18.19 3.99
N ASN A 3 -20.46 18.92 4.07
CA ASN A 3 -19.37 18.79 3.10
C ASN A 3 -18.51 17.61 3.59
N PRO A 4 -18.45 16.48 2.86
CA PRO A 4 -17.75 15.30 3.34
C PRO A 4 -16.27 15.61 3.53
N MET A 5 -15.73 15.25 4.69
CA MET A 5 -14.34 15.52 5.00
C MET A 5 -13.46 14.52 4.26
N LYS A 6 -12.65 15.00 3.31
CA LYS A 6 -11.70 14.15 2.59
C LYS A 6 -10.35 14.82 2.40
N LEU A 7 -9.29 14.02 2.51
CA LEU A 7 -8.00 14.31 1.89
C LEU A 7 -8.09 13.83 0.43
N TRP A 8 -7.61 14.60 -0.53
CA TRP A 8 -7.67 14.20 -1.94
C TRP A 8 -6.52 14.81 -2.76
N TYR A 9 -6.14 14.08 -3.80
CA TYR A 9 -5.01 14.39 -4.68
C TYR A 9 -5.36 14.02 -6.12
N THR A 10 -4.92 14.84 -7.08
CA THR A 10 -5.11 14.61 -8.52
C THR A 10 -3.95 13.90 -9.17
N GLU A 11 -2.97 13.44 -8.39
CA GLU A 11 -1.81 12.71 -8.88
C GLU A 11 -1.51 11.48 -8.00
N PRO A 12 -0.98 10.39 -8.61
CA PRO A 12 -0.42 9.26 -7.88
C PRO A 12 0.65 9.68 -6.87
N ALA A 13 0.81 8.91 -5.79
CA ALA A 13 2.01 9.05 -4.98
C ALA A 13 3.26 8.81 -5.85
N PRO A 14 4.26 9.71 -5.84
CA PRO A 14 5.40 9.66 -6.74
C PRO A 14 6.17 8.34 -6.59
N MET A 15 6.68 7.84 -7.71
CA MET A 15 7.67 6.76 -7.74
C MET A 15 9.09 7.35 -7.58
N GLY A 16 10.02 6.61 -6.96
CA GLY A 16 11.45 6.96 -7.04
C GLY A 16 12.16 7.31 -5.74
N ASN A 17 11.61 6.96 -4.59
CA ASN A 17 12.23 7.20 -3.28
C ASN A 17 12.45 5.88 -2.50
N GLU A 18 12.28 4.72 -3.14
CA GLU A 18 12.06 3.46 -2.40
C GLU A 18 13.31 2.58 -2.34
N ASP A 19 14.44 3.08 -2.86
CA ASP A 19 15.72 2.39 -2.85
C ASP A 19 16.38 2.50 -1.47
N PHE A 20 16.43 1.38 -0.74
CA PHE A 20 17.10 1.31 0.56
C PHE A 20 18.61 1.09 0.46
N ALA A 21 19.15 0.76 -0.73
CA ALA A 21 20.59 0.58 -0.91
C ALA A 21 21.37 1.90 -0.77
N ILE A 22 20.68 3.04 -0.93
CA ILE A 22 21.25 4.40 -0.83
C ILE A 22 21.06 5.04 0.55
N PHE A 23 20.62 4.29 1.58
CA PHE A 23 20.46 4.85 2.93
C PHE A 23 21.82 5.20 3.56
N GLU A 24 22.02 6.50 3.84
CA GLU A 24 23.16 7.02 4.60
C GLU A 24 22.70 7.54 5.98
N TRP A 25 23.40 7.12 7.03
CA TRP A 25 23.15 7.61 8.39
C TRP A 25 23.36 9.14 8.46
N GLY A 26 22.32 9.86 8.91
CA GLY A 26 22.36 11.33 9.07
C GLY A 26 21.80 12.13 7.89
N LYS A 27 21.32 11.47 6.83
CA LYS A 27 20.53 12.08 5.75
C LYS A 27 19.05 11.71 5.87
N ASP A 28 18.19 12.48 5.20
CA ASP A 28 16.77 12.14 5.05
C ASP A 28 16.64 10.73 4.48
N ARG A 29 15.69 9.95 5.00
CA ARG A 29 15.48 8.59 4.49
C ARG A 29 15.08 8.69 3.02
N PRO A 30 15.67 7.86 2.14
CA PRO A 30 15.29 7.84 0.74
C PRO A 30 13.78 7.56 0.63
N ASP A 31 13.23 6.60 1.38
CA ASP A 31 11.80 6.24 1.38
C ASP A 31 10.97 7.10 2.33
N ASP A 32 10.89 8.40 2.03
CA ASP A 32 9.94 9.33 2.64
C ASP A 32 8.53 9.25 2.00
N GLY A 33 8.40 8.40 0.98
CA GLY A 33 7.20 8.26 0.15
C GLY A 33 5.96 7.96 0.97
N TRP A 34 6.10 7.04 1.92
CA TRP A 34 5.03 6.64 2.82
C TRP A 34 4.64 7.76 3.80
N GLU A 35 5.61 8.49 4.35
CA GLU A 35 5.38 9.57 5.33
C GLU A 35 4.66 10.77 4.70
N LYS A 36 5.05 11.11 3.47
CA LYS A 36 4.62 12.35 2.81
C LYS A 36 3.39 12.19 1.93
N TRP A 37 3.28 11.04 1.26
CA TRP A 37 2.33 10.91 0.16
C TRP A 37 1.28 9.84 0.39
N SER A 38 1.47 8.85 1.25
CA SER A 38 0.49 7.77 1.38
C SER A 38 -0.80 8.20 2.10
N LEU A 39 -1.86 7.42 1.91
CA LEU A 39 -3.13 7.56 2.62
C LEU A 39 -3.21 6.47 3.70
N PRO A 40 -3.07 6.82 4.99
CA PRO A 40 -3.11 5.83 6.06
C PRO A 40 -4.55 5.43 6.39
N ILE A 41 -4.78 4.14 6.49
CA ILE A 41 -6.00 3.54 7.05
C ILE A 41 -5.62 2.45 8.06
N GLY A 42 -6.51 2.16 9.00
CA GLY A 42 -6.23 1.12 9.99
C GLY A 42 -7.41 0.82 10.88
N ASN A 43 -7.35 -0.35 11.52
CA ASN A 43 -8.38 -0.82 12.43
C ASN A 43 -7.87 -0.93 13.89
N GLY A 44 -6.77 -0.26 14.22
CA GLY A 44 -6.10 -0.36 15.53
C GLY A 44 -5.29 -1.65 15.73
N ASN A 45 -5.46 -2.66 14.88
CA ASN A 45 -4.61 -3.87 14.84
C ASN A 45 -3.64 -3.83 13.65
N ILE A 46 -4.20 -3.61 12.46
CA ILE A 46 -3.52 -3.51 11.18
C ILE A 46 -3.57 -2.04 10.74
N GLY A 47 -2.42 -1.52 10.32
CA GLY A 47 -2.30 -0.25 9.62
C GLY A 47 -1.83 -0.49 8.19
N VAL A 48 -2.41 0.24 7.23
CA VAL A 48 -2.06 0.17 5.82
C VAL A 48 -1.89 1.57 5.26
N CYS A 49 -0.74 1.82 4.64
CA CYS A 49 -0.51 3.03 3.85
C CYS A 49 -0.79 2.73 2.38
N VAL A 50 -1.78 3.42 1.79
CA VAL A 50 -2.21 3.25 0.39
C VAL A 50 -1.57 4.34 -0.47
N PHE A 51 -0.82 3.96 -1.51
CA PHE A 51 -0.09 4.94 -2.34
C PHE A 51 -0.96 5.51 -3.47
N GLY A 52 -1.81 4.69 -4.08
CA GLY A 52 -2.73 5.10 -5.15
C GLY A 52 -2.14 5.05 -6.55
N ARG A 53 -1.05 4.31 -6.79
CA ARG A 53 -0.37 4.32 -8.09
C ARG A 53 -1.11 3.53 -9.18
N THR A 54 -1.00 3.96 -10.44
CA THR A 54 -1.76 3.35 -11.55
C THR A 54 -1.01 2.25 -12.27
N GLU A 55 0.32 2.33 -12.36
CA GLU A 55 1.14 1.25 -12.93
C GLU A 55 1.39 0.13 -11.91
N THR A 56 1.99 0.49 -10.77
CA THR A 56 2.24 -0.45 -9.65
C THR A 56 1.74 0.18 -8.36
N GLU A 57 0.60 -0.30 -7.85
CA GLU A 57 0.13 0.06 -6.52
C GLU A 57 1.09 -0.46 -5.45
N ARG A 58 1.25 0.29 -4.36
CA ARG A 58 2.03 -0.11 -3.19
C ARG A 58 1.12 0.00 -1.97
N LEU A 59 1.02 -1.09 -1.23
CA LEU A 59 0.36 -1.15 0.07
C LEU A 59 1.41 -1.54 1.10
N GLN A 60 1.69 -0.63 2.03
CA GLN A 60 2.62 -0.89 3.13
C GLN A 60 1.85 -1.28 4.39
N PHE A 61 2.14 -2.46 4.94
CA PHE A 61 1.41 -3.01 6.08
C PHE A 61 2.22 -2.99 7.37
N ALA A 62 1.57 -2.54 8.44
CA ALA A 62 2.03 -2.66 9.81
C ALA A 62 1.01 -3.43 10.65
N GLU A 63 1.47 -4.22 11.61
CA GLU A 63 0.62 -4.95 12.56
C GLU A 63 1.15 -4.68 13.97
N LYS A 64 0.25 -4.40 14.91
CA LYS A 64 0.62 -3.82 16.21
C LYS A 64 1.47 -4.72 17.10
N SER A 65 1.46 -6.04 16.89
CA SER A 65 2.20 -7.01 17.70
C SER A 65 3.55 -7.35 17.08
N LEU A 66 3.75 -7.08 15.78
CA LEU A 66 5.00 -7.34 15.11
C LEU A 66 6.03 -6.24 15.37
N SER A 67 6.74 -6.41 16.47
CA SER A 67 7.84 -5.55 16.88
C SER A 67 9.16 -6.32 16.89
N THR A 68 10.27 -5.60 16.73
CA THR A 68 11.60 -6.17 16.98
C THR A 68 11.91 -6.06 18.46
N SER A 69 12.54 -7.09 19.04
CA SER A 69 12.91 -7.13 20.47
C SER A 69 14.34 -6.62 20.74
N TYR A 70 15.00 -5.97 19.77
CA TYR A 70 16.41 -5.58 19.88
C TYR A 70 16.59 -4.19 20.54
N HIS A 71 17.32 -4.15 21.65
CA HIS A 71 17.76 -2.99 22.46
C HIS A 71 16.70 -1.99 22.92
N VAL A 72 16.04 -1.29 22.00
CA VAL A 72 14.98 -0.30 22.29
C VAL A 72 13.62 -0.77 21.77
N GLY A 73 13.64 -1.81 20.92
CA GLY A 73 12.47 -2.31 20.22
C GLY A 73 11.82 -1.28 19.29
N GLY A 74 10.82 -1.73 18.54
CA GLY A 74 10.05 -0.85 17.65
C GLY A 74 9.14 -1.61 16.71
N GLN A 75 8.00 -1.01 16.39
CA GLN A 75 7.12 -1.47 15.33
C GLN A 75 7.85 -1.35 13.99
N ASN A 76 7.72 -2.37 13.15
CA ASN A 76 8.27 -2.34 11.80
C ASN A 76 7.18 -2.66 10.78
N ASN A 77 7.38 -2.16 9.57
CA ASN A 77 6.65 -2.64 8.40
C ASN A 77 6.93 -4.15 8.23
N PHE A 78 5.86 -4.93 8.05
CA PHE A 78 5.93 -6.38 8.01
C PHE A 78 5.72 -6.96 6.62
N ALA A 79 4.96 -6.27 5.77
CA ALA A 79 4.70 -6.68 4.41
C ALA A 79 4.51 -5.46 3.51
N GLU A 80 5.09 -5.51 2.33
CA GLU A 80 4.69 -4.64 1.24
C GLU A 80 4.04 -5.47 0.16
N VAL A 81 2.83 -5.08 -0.22
CA VAL A 81 2.09 -5.71 -1.31
C VAL A 81 2.10 -4.76 -2.48
N TYR A 82 2.56 -5.27 -3.62
CA TYR A 82 2.46 -4.58 -4.89
C TYR A 82 1.36 -5.22 -5.75
N LEU A 83 0.59 -4.37 -6.42
CA LEU A 83 -0.36 -4.79 -7.46
C LEU A 83 0.05 -4.11 -8.76
N ASP A 84 0.54 -4.88 -9.73
CA ASP A 84 0.97 -4.35 -11.02
C ASP A 84 -0.20 -4.37 -12.00
N PHE A 85 -0.78 -3.21 -12.25
CA PHE A 85 -1.87 -3.00 -13.20
C PHE A 85 -1.35 -2.61 -14.59
N HIS A 86 -0.14 -2.06 -14.68
CA HIS A 86 0.48 -1.58 -15.93
C HIS A 86 -0.34 -0.49 -16.66
N HIS A 87 -1.15 0.29 -15.94
CA HIS A 87 -1.91 1.40 -16.51
C HIS A 87 -1.06 2.68 -16.54
N ALA A 88 -0.16 2.76 -17.51
CA ALA A 88 0.56 3.99 -17.86
C ALA A 88 -0.40 4.95 -18.59
N GLU A 89 -0.17 6.26 -18.45
CA GLU A 89 -1.01 7.31 -19.08
C GLU A 89 -2.51 7.16 -18.74
N VAL A 90 -2.93 7.89 -17.72
CA VAL A 90 -4.31 7.82 -17.21
C VAL A 90 -4.97 9.19 -17.25
N ASP A 91 -6.29 9.20 -17.42
CA ASP A 91 -7.10 10.40 -17.40
C ASP A 91 -7.94 10.49 -16.12
N GLY A 92 -8.32 11.70 -15.73
CA GLY A 92 -9.31 11.93 -14.67
C GLY A 92 -8.93 11.36 -13.30
N TYR A 93 -7.63 11.21 -13.03
CA TYR A 93 -7.14 10.58 -11.82
C TYR A 93 -7.53 11.38 -10.56
N GLU A 94 -8.03 10.67 -9.54
CA GLU A 94 -8.10 11.16 -8.16
C GLU A 94 -7.84 10.00 -7.20
N ARG A 95 -7.04 10.26 -6.16
CA ARG A 95 -7.06 9.45 -4.94
C ARG A 95 -7.53 10.28 -3.75
N SER A 96 -8.22 9.64 -2.82
CA SER A 96 -8.80 10.30 -1.66
C SER A 96 -8.86 9.39 -0.46
N LEU A 97 -8.83 9.98 0.74
CA LEU A 97 -9.18 9.33 1.99
C LEU A 97 -10.34 10.10 2.60
N SER A 98 -11.49 9.43 2.71
CA SER A 98 -12.65 9.96 3.40
C SER A 98 -12.46 9.79 4.91
N LEU A 99 -12.62 10.87 5.65
CA LEU A 99 -12.53 10.90 7.11
C LEU A 99 -13.87 10.56 7.78
N ASP A 100 -14.95 10.48 7.00
CA ASP A 100 -16.29 10.14 7.49
C ASP A 100 -16.51 8.62 7.56
N ASP A 101 -15.99 7.87 6.60
CA ASP A 101 -16.16 6.41 6.48
C ASP A 101 -14.84 5.61 6.49
N ALA A 102 -13.70 6.29 6.61
CA ALA A 102 -12.35 5.70 6.62
C ALA A 102 -12.02 4.87 5.37
N VAL A 103 -12.60 5.22 4.20
CA VAL A 103 -12.32 4.56 2.92
C VAL A 103 -11.27 5.36 2.13
N ALA A 104 -10.15 4.71 1.81
CA ALA A 104 -9.22 5.20 0.81
C ALA A 104 -9.70 4.77 -0.58
N ARG A 105 -9.80 5.71 -1.52
CA ARG A 105 -10.33 5.47 -2.87
C ARG A 105 -9.39 6.02 -3.93
N VAL A 106 -9.16 5.26 -4.99
CA VAL A 106 -8.44 5.67 -6.19
C VAL A 106 -9.39 5.49 -7.37
N ARG A 107 -9.48 6.49 -8.25
CA ARG A 107 -10.22 6.40 -9.50
C ARG A 107 -9.43 7.03 -10.63
N TYR A 108 -9.53 6.43 -11.82
CA TYR A 108 -8.90 6.93 -13.04
C TYR A 108 -9.46 6.21 -14.26
N ALA A 109 -9.29 6.80 -15.44
CA ALA A 109 -9.55 6.16 -16.71
C ALA A 109 -8.24 5.69 -17.34
N HIS A 110 -8.23 4.48 -17.91
CA HIS A 110 -7.14 4.00 -18.75
C HIS A 110 -7.73 3.33 -19.98
N GLN A 111 -7.30 3.76 -21.17
CA GLN A 111 -7.81 3.26 -22.47
C GLN A 111 -9.36 3.28 -22.57
N GLY A 112 -9.99 4.33 -22.03
CA GLY A 112 -11.45 4.50 -22.03
C GLY A 112 -12.20 3.50 -21.14
N VAL A 113 -11.54 2.94 -20.12
CA VAL A 113 -12.15 2.14 -19.05
C VAL A 113 -11.90 2.85 -17.73
N GLU A 114 -12.96 3.06 -16.95
CA GLU A 114 -12.87 3.64 -15.61
C GLU A 114 -12.51 2.54 -14.62
N TYR A 115 -11.48 2.77 -13.81
CA TYR A 115 -11.06 1.89 -12.73
C TYR A 115 -11.31 2.57 -11.38
N VAL A 116 -11.83 1.82 -10.42
CA VAL A 116 -12.01 2.29 -9.05
C VAL A 116 -11.48 1.25 -8.08
N ARG A 117 -10.64 1.70 -7.15
CA ARG A 117 -10.10 0.91 -6.05
C ARG A 117 -10.56 1.52 -4.73
N GLU A 118 -11.13 0.70 -3.85
CA GLU A 118 -11.63 1.12 -2.54
C GLU A 118 -11.01 0.24 -1.46
N CYS A 119 -10.31 0.84 -0.51
CA CYS A 119 -9.58 0.17 0.55
C CYS A 119 -10.12 0.61 1.91
N PHE A 120 -10.32 -0.35 2.81
CA PHE A 120 -10.64 -0.06 4.21
C PHE A 120 -10.08 -1.15 5.13
N ALA A 121 -9.89 -0.81 6.40
CA ALA A 121 -9.53 -1.75 7.46
C ALA A 121 -10.72 -1.89 8.42
N SER A 122 -11.35 -3.06 8.42
CA SER A 122 -12.50 -3.37 9.28
C SER A 122 -12.05 -3.68 10.70
N TYR A 123 -12.50 -2.90 11.66
CA TYR A 123 -12.39 -3.24 13.08
C TYR A 123 -13.19 -4.50 13.46
N PRO A 124 -14.51 -4.58 13.20
CA PRO A 124 -15.30 -5.72 13.69
C PRO A 124 -14.91 -7.07 13.05
N ALA A 125 -14.45 -7.05 11.80
CA ALA A 125 -14.00 -8.27 11.12
C ALA A 125 -12.49 -8.51 11.23
N ASN A 126 -11.73 -7.56 11.77
CA ASN A 126 -10.27 -7.58 11.86
C ASN A 126 -9.55 -7.93 10.54
N VAL A 127 -10.01 -7.34 9.43
CA VAL A 127 -9.44 -7.55 8.09
C VAL A 127 -9.16 -6.23 7.40
N PHE A 128 -8.11 -6.20 6.58
CA PHE A 128 -8.00 -5.24 5.49
C PHE A 128 -8.73 -5.80 4.27
N ALA A 129 -9.48 -4.95 3.56
CA ALA A 129 -10.15 -5.31 2.32
C ALA A 129 -9.90 -4.23 1.26
N MET A 130 -9.68 -4.70 0.03
CA MET A 130 -9.57 -3.86 -1.16
C MET A 130 -10.55 -4.37 -2.21
N ARG A 131 -11.44 -3.50 -2.67
CA ARG A 131 -12.32 -3.75 -3.81
C ARG A 131 -11.71 -3.09 -5.04
N ILE A 132 -11.55 -3.86 -6.10
CA ILE A 132 -11.10 -3.37 -7.41
C ILE A 132 -12.25 -3.55 -8.39
N SER A 133 -12.58 -2.51 -9.14
CA SER A 133 -13.65 -2.55 -10.14
C SER A 133 -13.27 -1.78 -11.40
N ALA A 134 -13.86 -2.19 -12.52
CA ALA A 134 -13.71 -1.53 -13.82
C ALA A 134 -15.09 -1.32 -14.46
N SER A 135 -15.25 -0.30 -15.29
CA SER A 135 -16.52 -0.02 -15.97
C SER A 135 -16.88 -1.04 -17.06
N LYS A 136 -15.92 -1.83 -17.53
CA LYS A 136 -16.11 -2.91 -18.51
C LYS A 136 -15.85 -4.27 -17.87
N PRO A 137 -16.77 -5.25 -18.02
CA PRO A 137 -16.55 -6.62 -17.55
C PRO A 137 -15.27 -7.23 -18.15
N GLY A 138 -14.50 -7.95 -17.33
CA GLY A 138 -13.27 -8.61 -17.74
C GLY A 138 -12.05 -7.70 -17.88
N SER A 139 -12.16 -6.40 -17.56
CA SER A 139 -11.04 -5.46 -17.68
C SER A 139 -10.10 -5.40 -16.48
N VAL A 140 -10.44 -6.00 -15.34
CA VAL A 140 -9.54 -6.04 -14.19
C VAL A 140 -8.52 -7.15 -14.39
N SER A 141 -7.25 -6.77 -14.51
CA SER A 141 -6.09 -7.67 -14.53
C SER A 141 -4.96 -7.02 -13.74
N PHE A 142 -4.25 -7.80 -12.93
CA PHE A 142 -3.06 -7.34 -12.21
C PHE A 142 -2.24 -8.53 -11.72
N ASP A 143 -0.95 -8.31 -11.53
CA ASP A 143 -0.08 -9.25 -10.81
C ASP A 143 -0.04 -8.91 -9.32
N PHE A 144 -0.17 -9.92 -8.46
CA PHE A 144 -0.09 -9.78 -7.01
C PHE A 144 1.32 -10.17 -6.52
N ARG A 145 2.07 -9.20 -5.96
CA ARG A 145 3.44 -9.42 -5.48
C ARG A 145 3.60 -8.98 -4.02
N PRO A 146 3.39 -9.88 -3.05
CA PRO A 146 3.72 -9.63 -1.66
C PRO A 146 5.24 -9.76 -1.47
N THR A 147 5.80 -8.90 -0.63
CA THR A 147 7.22 -8.86 -0.32
C THR A 147 7.41 -8.67 1.17
N ILE A 148 8.46 -9.30 1.72
CA ILE A 148 8.89 -9.03 3.09
C ILE A 148 9.95 -7.92 2.99
N PRO A 149 9.66 -6.71 3.50
CA PRO A 149 10.61 -5.61 3.42
C PRO A 149 11.74 -5.81 4.43
N TYR A 150 12.92 -5.27 4.09
CA TYR A 150 14.12 -5.32 4.95
C TYR A 150 14.63 -6.74 5.22
N ILE A 151 14.54 -7.64 4.24
CA ILE A 151 15.34 -8.88 4.25
C ILE A 151 16.81 -8.43 4.15
N GLY A 152 17.55 -8.68 5.22
CA GLY A 152 18.96 -8.33 5.30
C GLY A 152 19.74 -9.41 6.04
N GLU A 153 20.92 -9.69 5.53
CA GLU A 153 21.92 -10.50 6.22
C GLU A 153 22.81 -9.56 7.04
N ARG A 154 22.99 -9.87 8.32
CA ARG A 154 23.93 -9.16 9.19
C ARG A 154 24.70 -10.19 10.00
N ASP A 155 26.02 -10.07 10.00
CA ASP A 155 26.94 -11.00 10.67
C ASP A 155 26.75 -12.46 10.18
N GLY A 156 26.46 -12.66 8.90
CA GLY A 156 26.24 -13.99 8.32
C GLY A 156 24.91 -14.64 8.69
N LYS A 157 23.94 -13.88 9.24
CA LYS A 157 22.61 -14.36 9.62
C LYS A 157 21.52 -13.50 9.02
N LEU A 158 20.52 -14.14 8.41
CA LEU A 158 19.28 -13.48 7.99
C LEU A 158 18.51 -12.98 9.22
N ARG A 159 18.18 -11.69 9.26
CA ARG A 159 17.45 -11.08 10.39
C ARG A 159 15.93 -11.15 10.27
N LYS A 160 15.43 -11.30 9.04
CA LYS A 160 14.02 -11.56 8.74
C LYS A 160 13.97 -12.66 7.70
N THR A 161 13.14 -13.66 7.95
CA THR A 161 12.85 -14.75 7.02
C THR A 161 11.35 -14.97 6.99
N GLY A 162 10.81 -15.27 5.82
CA GLY A 162 9.44 -15.72 5.66
C GLY A 162 9.25 -16.31 4.29
N LEU A 163 8.17 -17.07 4.14
CA LEU A 163 7.78 -17.70 2.89
C LEU A 163 6.40 -17.17 2.54
N VAL A 164 6.16 -16.97 1.25
CA VAL A 164 4.85 -16.64 0.69
C VAL A 164 4.52 -17.75 -0.27
N PHE A 165 3.36 -18.37 -0.11
CA PHE A 165 2.84 -19.35 -1.05
C PHE A 165 1.54 -18.85 -1.67
N ALA A 166 1.24 -19.33 -2.88
CA ALA A 166 -0.04 -19.09 -3.52
C ALA A 166 -0.67 -20.43 -3.93
N THR A 167 -1.96 -20.59 -3.65
CA THR A 167 -2.77 -21.74 -4.06
C THR A 167 -3.94 -21.22 -4.90
N GLY A 168 -3.79 -21.30 -6.23
CA GLY A 168 -4.78 -20.69 -7.13
C GLY A 168 -4.83 -19.18 -6.97
N ASN A 169 -5.98 -18.66 -6.52
CA ASN A 169 -6.22 -17.22 -6.33
C ASN A 169 -6.04 -16.77 -4.87
N GLU A 170 -5.54 -17.65 -4.00
CA GLU A 170 -5.31 -17.37 -2.58
C GLU A 170 -3.82 -17.34 -2.27
N VAL A 171 -3.38 -16.35 -1.50
CA VAL A 171 -2.02 -16.28 -0.95
C VAL A 171 -2.07 -16.71 0.51
N VAL A 172 -1.19 -17.66 0.87
CA VAL A 172 -1.16 -18.35 2.17
C VAL A 172 0.22 -18.22 2.82
#